data_AF-A0A8K1D6W7-F1
#
_entry.id   AF-A0A8K1D6W7-F1
#
_cell.length_a   1.000
_cell.length_b   1.000
_cell.length_c   1.000
_cell.angle_alpha   90.00
_cell.angle_beta   90.00
_cell.angle_gamma   90.00
#
_symmetry.space_group_name_H-M   'P 1'
#
loop_
_entity.id
_entity.type
_entity.pdbx_description
1 polymer ?
#
loop_
_entity_poly.entity_id
_entity_poly.type
_entity_poly.pdbx_seq_one_letter_code
_entity_poly.pdbx_strand_id
1 'polypeptide(L)'
;MHGNSLLSPKNMMQSKKANEEDSESEEGHHLLPLREVPTALEVTGYINVPINTGDVQTFKKEMGRRMDDPFGVAERLDEFLGTSIYSFEDISLILRSSFNFEEREMIGQAEIRD
;
A
#
# COMPACT_ATOMS: atom_id res chain seq x y z
N MET A 1 1.56 8.10 53.37
CA MET A 1 0.80 7.89 52.11
C MET A 1 0.70 9.29 51.48
N HIS A 2 1.40 9.65 50.41
CA HIS A 2 1.42 9.06 49.08
C HIS A 2 2.77 9.38 48.41
N GLY A 3 3.37 8.37 47.75
CA GLY A 3 4.62 8.53 47.02
C GLY A 3 4.39 9.19 45.67
N ASN A 4 5.16 10.23 45.39
CA ASN A 4 5.28 10.79 44.04
C ASN A 4 6.21 9.88 43.24
N SER A 5 5.64 9.02 42.38
CA SER A 5 6.44 8.25 41.44
C SER A 5 6.79 9.13 40.25
N LEU A 6 8.01 9.67 40.28
CA LEU A 6 8.69 10.27 39.14
C LEU A 6 8.66 9.29 37.97
N LEU A 7 7.90 9.63 36.91
CA LEU A 7 8.00 8.94 35.64
C LEU A 7 9.43 9.16 35.12
N SER A 8 10.23 8.10 35.13
CA SER A 8 11.61 8.13 34.63
C SER A 8 11.61 8.41 33.12
N PRO A 9 12.59 9.17 32.58
CA PRO A 9 12.71 9.49 31.14
C PRO A 9 12.80 8.26 30.21
N LYS A 10 13.00 7.06 30.79
CA LYS A 10 13.22 5.80 30.09
C LYS A 10 11.98 5.22 29.40
N ASN A 11 10.77 5.72 29.72
CA ASN A 11 9.53 5.22 29.10
C ASN A 11 9.10 6.00 27.84
N MET A 12 9.72 7.14 27.53
CA MET A 12 9.47 7.84 26.25
C MET A 12 10.23 7.20 25.08
N MET A 13 11.23 6.36 25.38
CA MET A 13 12.10 5.71 24.39
C MET A 13 11.58 4.34 23.92
N GLN A 14 10.45 3.88 24.45
CA GLN A 14 9.79 2.65 24.00
C GLN A 14 8.63 2.91 23.03
N SER A 15 7.99 4.08 23.08
CA SER A 15 6.95 4.44 22.09
C SER A 15 7.51 4.97 20.76
N LYS A 16 8.84 5.05 20.62
CA LYS A 16 9.50 5.53 19.39
C LYS A 16 10.02 4.43 18.47
N LYS A 17 9.99 3.16 18.91
CA LYS A 17 10.62 2.05 18.17
C LYS A 17 9.65 1.16 17.38
N ALA A 18 8.52 1.73 16.95
CA ALA A 18 7.59 1.07 16.03
C ALA A 18 7.23 1.93 14.81
N ASN A 19 7.85 3.11 14.64
CA ASN A 19 7.50 4.05 13.58
C ASN A 19 8.71 4.65 12.85
N GLU A 20 9.91 4.07 13.03
CA GLU A 20 11.16 4.53 12.39
C GLU A 20 11.73 3.45 11.46
N GLU A 21 10.89 2.86 10.62
CA GLU A 21 11.31 2.14 9.40
C GLU A 21 10.28 2.39 8.29
N ASP A 22 9.95 3.66 8.01
CA ASP A 22 9.15 4.03 6.84
C ASP A 22 9.52 5.42 6.31
N SER A 23 10.78 5.83 6.50
CA SER A 23 11.33 7.04 5.87
C SER A 23 12.42 6.64 4.88
N GLU A 24 12.04 5.83 3.91
CA GLU A 24 12.77 5.80 2.66
C GLU A 24 12.21 6.96 1.83
N SER A 25 13.09 7.82 1.35
CA SER A 25 12.76 9.08 0.68
C SER A 25 11.71 8.91 -0.42
N GLU A 26 10.50 9.41 -0.18
CA GLU A 26 9.41 9.64 -1.16
C GLU A 26 9.77 10.76 -2.17
N GLU A 27 11.03 10.83 -2.59
CA GLU A 27 11.50 11.75 -3.62
C GLU A 27 11.92 10.95 -4.86
N GLY A 28 10.96 10.68 -5.75
CA GLY A 28 11.27 10.47 -7.18
C GLY A 28 10.64 9.27 -7.90
N HIS A 29 9.91 8.36 -7.24
CA HIS A 29 9.27 7.25 -7.96
C HIS A 29 7.94 7.71 -8.58
N HIS A 30 8.00 8.06 -9.86
CA HIS A 30 6.83 8.36 -10.67
C HIS A 30 6.11 7.05 -11.03
N LEU A 31 4.94 6.80 -10.43
CA LEU A 31 4.07 5.64 -10.73
C LEU A 31 3.58 5.70 -12.19
N LEU A 32 4.31 5.01 -13.07
CA LEU A 32 4.12 5.01 -14.52
C LEU A 32 3.98 3.58 -15.05
N PRO A 33 2.95 2.82 -14.64
CA PRO A 33 2.75 1.46 -15.13
C PRO A 33 2.55 1.43 -16.65
N LEU A 34 2.95 0.30 -17.25
CA LEU A 34 2.78 0.06 -18.67
C LEU A 34 1.37 -0.47 -18.95
N ARG A 35 0.58 0.29 -19.70
CA ARG A 35 -0.75 -0.11 -20.12
C ARG A 35 -0.74 -0.69 -21.52
N GLU A 36 -1.44 -1.80 -21.68
CA GLU A 36 -1.67 -2.42 -22.99
C GLU A 36 -2.52 -1.52 -23.89
N VAL A 37 -2.11 -1.41 -25.15
CA VAL A 37 -2.85 -0.71 -26.20
C VAL A 37 -3.00 -1.58 -27.43
N PRO A 38 -4.19 -1.57 -28.08
CA PRO A 38 -4.38 -2.27 -29.34
C PRO A 38 -3.41 -1.72 -30.39
N THR A 39 -2.63 -2.60 -31.02
CA THR A 39 -1.81 -2.25 -32.17
C THR A 39 -2.34 -2.96 -33.41
N ALA A 40 -2.18 -2.33 -34.58
CA ALA A 40 -2.75 -2.79 -35.84
C ALA A 40 -2.17 -4.12 -36.39
N LEU A 41 -1.16 -4.71 -35.74
CA LEU A 41 -0.38 -5.84 -36.28
C LEU A 41 -0.47 -7.13 -35.43
N GLU A 42 -1.56 -7.34 -34.67
CA GLU A 42 -1.71 -8.48 -33.75
C GLU A 42 -0.61 -8.56 -32.64
N VAL A 43 0.17 -7.50 -32.49
CA VAL A 43 1.16 -7.34 -31.42
C VAL A 43 0.56 -6.44 -30.34
N THR A 44 0.71 -6.81 -29.07
CA THR A 44 0.30 -5.93 -27.96
C THR A 44 1.31 -4.79 -27.82
N GLY A 45 0.84 -3.54 -27.87
CA GLY A 45 1.66 -2.36 -27.59
C GLY A 45 1.58 -1.99 -26.12
N TYR A 46 2.62 -1.35 -25.58
CA TYR A 46 2.66 -0.88 -24.19
C TYR A 46 3.03 0.61 -24.14
N ILE A 47 2.30 1.38 -23.34
CA ILE A 47 2.61 2.80 -23.08
C ILE A 47 2.64 3.08 -21.57
N ASN A 48 3.51 4.02 -21.15
CA ASN A 48 3.51 4.48 -19.76
C ASN A 48 2.28 5.37 -19.52
N VAL A 49 1.46 5.02 -18.53
CA VAL A 49 0.29 5.81 -18.13
C VAL A 49 0.43 6.16 -16.65
N PRO A 50 0.56 7.45 -16.29
CA PRO A 50 0.62 7.84 -14.89
C PRO A 50 -0.64 7.43 -14.13
N ILE A 51 -0.46 6.94 -12.91
CA ILE A 51 -1.60 6.69 -12.02
C ILE A 51 -2.16 8.04 -11.57
N ASN A 52 -3.47 8.19 -11.69
CA ASN A 52 -4.18 9.36 -11.20
C ASN A 52 -4.19 9.37 -9.66
N THR A 53 -3.69 10.45 -9.07
CA THR A 53 -3.65 10.61 -7.61
C THR A 53 -5.04 10.62 -6.97
N GLY A 54 -6.08 11.06 -7.69
CA GLY A 54 -7.47 10.99 -7.24
C GLY A 54 -7.99 9.55 -7.11
N ASP A 55 -7.55 8.66 -8.01
CA ASP A 55 -7.95 7.25 -7.98
C ASP A 55 -7.27 6.53 -6.81
N VAL A 56 -5.98 6.81 -6.56
CA VAL A 56 -5.25 6.30 -5.38
C VAL A 56 -5.94 6.72 -4.07
N GLN A 57 -6.34 8.00 -3.97
CA GLN A 57 -7.04 8.49 -2.77
C GLN A 57 -8.42 7.85 -2.58
N THR A 58 -9.13 7.59 -3.67
CA THR A 58 -10.44 6.94 -3.64
C THR A 58 -10.29 5.48 -3.22
N PHE A 59 -9.36 4.76 -3.85
CA PHE A 59 -8.99 3.40 -3.52
C PHE A 59 -8.66 3.25 -2.02
N LYS A 60 -7.77 4.10 -1.50
CA LYS A 60 -7.41 4.10 -0.07
C LYS A 60 -8.61 4.27 0.86
N LYS A 61 -9.57 5.15 0.52
CA LYS A 61 -10.79 5.36 1.32
C LYS A 61 -11.75 4.19 1.28
N GLU A 62 -11.80 3.45 0.16
CA GLU A 62 -12.62 2.26 0.04
C GLU A 62 -12.02 1.10 0.83
N MET A 63 -10.70 0.93 0.76
CA MET A 63 -9.97 -0.11 1.49
C MET A 63 -10.11 0.05 3.01
N GLY A 64 -9.95 1.26 3.54
CA GLY A 64 -10.14 1.50 4.98
C GLY A 64 -11.55 1.18 5.50
N ARG A 65 -12.57 1.04 4.64
CA ARG A 65 -13.93 0.63 5.03
C ARG A 65 -14.20 -0.86 4.89
N ARG A 66 -13.33 -1.61 4.20
CA ARG A 66 -13.54 -3.01 3.80
C ARG A 66 -12.54 -3.97 4.44
N MET A 67 -11.81 -3.55 5.47
CA MET A 67 -10.84 -4.42 6.15
C MET A 67 -11.47 -5.63 6.85
N ASP A 68 -12.79 -5.64 7.04
CA ASP A 68 -13.57 -6.77 7.54
C ASP A 68 -13.86 -7.85 6.46
N ASP A 69 -13.60 -7.55 5.18
CA ASP A 69 -13.76 -8.46 4.05
C ASP A 69 -12.45 -8.56 3.22
N PRO A 70 -11.53 -9.47 3.60
CA PRO A 70 -10.24 -9.65 2.93
C PRO A 70 -10.37 -10.02 1.44
N PHE A 71 -11.43 -10.74 1.05
CA PHE A 71 -11.65 -11.10 -0.35
C PHE A 71 -12.11 -9.88 -1.16
N GLY A 72 -13.03 -9.09 -0.63
CA GLY A 72 -13.46 -7.84 -1.26
C GLY A 72 -12.34 -6.79 -1.37
N VAL A 73 -11.36 -6.83 -0.46
CA VAL A 73 -10.12 -6.04 -0.58
C VAL A 73 -9.25 -6.55 -1.73
N ALA A 74 -9.08 -7.87 -1.87
CA ALA A 74 -8.29 -8.45 -2.96
C ALA A 74 -8.92 -8.16 -4.34
N GLU A 75 -10.23 -8.34 -4.50
CA GLU A 75 -10.96 -8.04 -5.74
C GLU A 75 -10.81 -6.57 -6.13
N ARG A 76 -10.97 -5.66 -5.16
CA ARG A 76 -10.87 -4.22 -5.43
C ARG A 76 -9.44 -3.79 -5.74
N LEU A 77 -8.43 -4.44 -5.15
CA LEU A 77 -7.03 -4.24 -5.51
C LEU A 77 -6.75 -4.70 -6.94
N ASP A 78 -7.27 -5.86 -7.35
CA ASP A 78 -7.15 -6.36 -8.73
C ASP A 78 -7.80 -5.39 -9.74
N GLU A 79 -9.00 -4.89 -9.44
CA GLU A 79 -9.66 -3.87 -10.27
C GLU A 79 -8.85 -2.57 -10.40
N PHE A 80 -8.21 -2.14 -9.31
CA PHE A 80 -7.42 -0.92 -9.28
C PHE A 80 -6.13 -1.03 -10.11
N LEU A 81 -5.44 -2.17 -10.02
CA LEU A 81 -4.25 -2.45 -10.82
C LEU A 81 -4.63 -2.68 -12.30
N GLY A 82 -5.79 -3.30 -12.53
CA GLY A 82 -6.27 -3.66 -13.86
C GLY A 82 -5.24 -4.47 -14.64
N THR A 83 -5.21 -4.29 -15.95
CA THR A 83 -4.30 -5.03 -16.85
C THR A 83 -2.95 -4.34 -17.06
N SER A 84 -2.60 -3.39 -16.20
CA SER A 84 -1.33 -2.65 -16.35
C SER A 84 -0.18 -3.48 -15.78
N ILE A 85 0.99 -3.37 -16.39
CA ILE A 85 2.21 -4.00 -15.89
C ILE A 85 2.90 -3.01 -14.95
N TYR A 86 3.10 -3.44 -13.71
CA TYR A 86 3.75 -2.66 -12.67
C TYR A 86 5.14 -3.23 -12.39
N SER A 87 6.11 -2.37 -12.08
CA SER A 87 7.35 -2.84 -11.48
C SER A 87 7.10 -3.30 -10.04
N PHE A 88 8.03 -4.09 -9.50
CA PHE A 88 7.98 -4.47 -8.08
C PHE A 88 7.95 -3.25 -7.16
N GLU A 89 8.66 -2.20 -7.53
CA GLU A 89 8.73 -0.95 -6.77
C GLU A 89 7.41 -0.18 -6.83
N ASP A 90 6.75 -0.13 -8.00
CA ASP A 90 5.42 0.48 -8.14
C ASP A 90 4.39 -0.24 -7.27
N ILE A 91 4.35 -1.58 -7.30
CA ILE A 91 3.46 -2.38 -6.46
C ILE A 91 3.75 -2.13 -4.98
N SER A 92 5.03 -2.14 -4.59
CA SER A 92 5.44 -1.88 -3.21
C SER A 92 4.99 -0.50 -2.73
N LEU A 93 5.12 0.52 -3.57
CA LEU A 93 4.69 1.89 -3.24
C LEU A 93 3.16 2.00 -3.13
N ILE A 94 2.42 1.38 -4.05
CA ILE A 94 0.96 1.34 -4.02
C ILE A 94 0.46 0.68 -2.73
N LEU A 95 1.03 -0.47 -2.36
CA LEU A 95 0.68 -1.19 -1.14
C LEU A 95 1.08 -0.40 0.11
N ARG A 96 2.24 0.27 0.11
CA ARG A 96 2.70 1.16 1.19
C ARG A 96 1.78 2.35 1.42
N SER A 97 1.32 2.97 0.33
CA SER A 97 0.44 4.12 0.37
C SER A 97 -1.00 3.77 0.76
N SER A 98 -1.49 2.61 0.30
CA SER A 98 -2.90 2.23 0.41
C SER A 98 -3.26 1.51 1.72
N PHE A 99 -2.32 0.72 2.26
CA PHE A 99 -2.52 -0.07 3.48
C PHE A 99 -1.54 0.38 4.56
N ASN A 100 -1.93 0.27 5.83
CA ASN A 100 -0.99 0.32 6.94
C ASN A 100 -0.37 -1.07 7.18
N PHE A 101 0.60 -1.17 8.09
CA PHE A 101 1.31 -2.42 8.35
C PHE A 101 0.39 -3.56 8.83
N GLU A 102 -0.56 -3.26 9.72
CA GLU A 102 -1.52 -4.25 10.26
C GLU A 102 -2.46 -4.78 9.16
N GLU A 103 -2.90 -3.90 8.26
CA GLU A 103 -3.74 -4.26 7.12
C GLU A 103 -2.98 -5.12 6.09
N ARG A 104 -1.69 -4.83 5.86
CA ARG A 104 -0.81 -5.66 5.02
C ARG A 104 -0.62 -7.06 5.59
N GLU A 105 -0.45 -7.16 6.90
CA GLU A 105 -0.35 -8.45 7.61
C GLU A 105 -1.64 -9.26 7.51
N MET A 106 -2.82 -8.63 7.52
CA MET A 106 -4.10 -9.32 7.33
C MET A 106 -4.23 -9.97 5.95
N ILE A 107 -3.77 -9.27 4.89
CA ILE A 107 -3.74 -9.81 3.52
C ILE A 107 -2.78 -11.01 3.46
N GLY A 108 -1.59 -10.89 4.06
CA GLY A 108 -0.60 -11.98 4.10
C GLY A 108 -1.05 -13.20 4.91
N GLN A 109 -1.81 -13.00 5.99
CA GLN A 109 -2.34 -14.10 6.80
C GLN A 109 -3.52 -14.83 6.15
N ALA A 110 -4.27 -14.17 5.26
CA ALA A 110 -5.35 -14.79 4.50
C ALA A 110 -4.82 -15.77 3.43
N GLU A 111 -3.61 -15.56 2.92
CA GLU A 111 -2.95 -16.43 1.92
C GLU A 111 -2.37 -17.72 2.53
N ILE A 112 -2.01 -17.72 3.82
CA ILE A 112 -1.31 -18.84 4.49
C ILE A 112 -2.26 -19.98 4.96
N ARG A 113 -3.56 -19.88 4.67
CA ARG A 113 -4.53 -20.92 5.07
C ARG A 113 -4.85 -21.86 3.91
N ASP A 114 -3.88 -22.70 3.56
CA ASP A 114 -4.07 -23.99 2.91
C ASP A 114 -3.27 -25.08 3.64
#